data_AF-A0A091PJ43-F1
#
_entry.id   AF-A0A091PJ43-F1
#
_cell.length_a   1.000
_cell.length_b   1.000
_cell.length_c   1.000
_cell.angle_alpha   90.00
_cell.angle_beta   90.00
_cell.angle_gamma   90.00
#
_symmetry.space_group_name_H-M   'P 1'
#
loop_
_entity.id
_entity.type
_entity.pdbx_description
1 polymer ?
#
loop_
_entity_poly.entity_id
_entity_poly.type
_entity_poly.pdbx_seq_one_letter_code
_entity_poly.pdbx_strand_id
1 'polypeptide(L)' 'SVLANTSYLAIHFHLQVGIHGIRIEFINEKGVKRTATYLPEVAKEQDWDQIQTIDSLLRKGGFKAPITNDFRKTIKLTRY' A
#
# COMPACT_ATOMS: atom_id res chain seq x y z
N SER A 1 11.08 -9.14 24.23
CA SER A 1 9.83 -8.48 23.82
C SER A 1 10.14 -7.33 22.86
N VAL A 2 10.10 -7.57 21.56
CA VAL A 2 10.32 -6.50 20.55
C VAL A 2 9.36 -6.75 19.38
N LEU A 3 8.09 -6.35 19.54
CA LEU A 3 7.05 -6.54 18.51
C LEU A 3 6.22 -5.27 18.23
N ALA A 4 6.72 -4.09 18.55
CA ALA A 4 6.02 -2.85 18.22
C ALA A 4 7.06 -1.80 17.83
N ASN A 5 7.26 -1.60 16.52
CA ASN A 5 7.64 -0.32 15.89
C ASN A 5 8.07 -0.46 14.41
N THR A 6 7.93 -1.63 13.79
CA THR A 6 8.30 -1.85 12.37
C THR A 6 7.39 -1.15 11.35
N SER A 7 6.35 -0.44 11.78
CA SER A 7 5.37 0.19 10.88
C SER A 7 5.80 1.56 10.34
N TYR A 8 6.73 2.26 11.02
CA TYR A 8 7.12 3.63 10.64
C TYR A 8 8.57 3.77 10.15
N LEU A 9 9.51 2.97 10.66
CA LEU A 9 10.94 3.10 10.30
C LEU A 9 11.30 2.47 8.93
N ALA A 10 10.41 1.66 8.36
CA ALA A 10 10.56 1.17 6.98
C ALA A 10 10.15 2.22 5.92
N ILE A 11 9.67 3.40 6.33
CA ILE A 11 9.21 4.47 5.43
C ILE A 11 10.39 5.27 4.86
N HIS A 12 11.61 5.10 5.40
CA HIS A 12 12.79 5.87 5.00
C HIS A 12 13.78 5.10 4.11
N PHE A 13 13.34 4.05 3.41
CA PHE A 13 14.24 3.23 2.60
C PHE A 13 13.78 3.11 1.16
N HIS A 14 14.20 4.09 0.35
CA HIS A 14 14.35 4.05 -1.11
C HIS A 14 13.36 3.10 -1.80
N LEU A 15 12.16 3.59 -2.06
CA LEU A 15 11.32 2.99 -3.09
C LEU A 15 12.05 3.20 -4.43
N GLN A 16 12.93 2.26 -4.81
CA GLN A 16 13.49 2.22 -6.16
C GLN A 16 12.37 1.76 -7.09
N VAL A 17 11.67 2.77 -7.59
CA VAL A 17 10.60 2.66 -8.55
C VAL A 17 11.11 1.86 -9.77
N GLY A 18 10.45 0.75 -10.11
CA GLY A 18 10.86 -0.16 -11.19
C GLY A 18 11.67 -1.40 -10.81
N ILE A 19 12.00 -1.60 -9.52
CA ILE A 19 12.76 -2.80 -9.08
C ILE A 19 11.92 -3.75 -8.23
N HIS A 20 11.05 -3.20 -7.37
CA HIS A 20 10.25 -4.00 -6.43
C HIS A 20 8.75 -3.83 -6.68
N GLY A 21 8.01 -4.94 -6.57
CA GLY A 21 6.56 -4.94 -6.52
C GLY A 21 6.03 -4.46 -5.17
N ILE A 22 4.79 -3.98 -5.17
CA ILE A 22 4.10 -3.51 -3.97
C ILE A 22 2.83 -4.32 -3.82
N ARG A 23 2.66 -4.95 -2.65
CA ARG A 23 1.41 -5.58 -2.24
C ARG A 23 0.84 -4.86 -1.03
N ILE A 24 -0.46 -4.57 -1.07
CA ILE A 24 -1.21 -4.12 0.10
C ILE A 24 -2.21 -5.18 0.53
N GLU A 25 -2.44 -5.25 1.85
CA GLU A 25 -3.52 -6.00 2.46
C GLU A 25 -4.38 -5.04 3.29
N PHE A 26 -5.70 -5.10 3.11
CA PHE A 26 -6.65 -4.22 3.80
C PHE A 26 -8.00 -4.92 4.02
N ILE A 27 -8.81 -4.37 4.92
CA ILE A 27 -10.20 -4.79 5.12
C ILE A 27 -11.10 -3.79 4.41
N ASN A 28 -11.97 -4.26 3.52
CA ASN A 28 -12.91 -3.37 2.85
C ASN A 28 -14.09 -2.98 3.76
N GLU A 29 -14.95 -2.09 3.27
CA GLU A 29 -16.15 -1.62 4.00
C GLU A 29 -17.12 -2.73 4.40
N LYS A 30 -17.03 -3.90 3.75
CA LYS A 30 -17.86 -5.08 4.05
C LYS A 30 -17.21 -6.01 5.07
N GLY A 31 -16.09 -5.60 5.70
CA GLY A 31 -15.34 -6.42 6.64
C GLY A 31 -14.54 -7.55 5.97
N VAL A 32 -14.43 -7.56 4.64
CA VAL A 32 -13.75 -8.62 3.89
C VAL A 32 -12.29 -8.25 3.67
N LYS A 33 -11.38 -9.18 4.00
CA LYS A 33 -9.96 -9.03 3.69
C LYS A 33 -9.71 -9.07 2.18
N ARG A 34 -8.99 -8.07 1.69
CA ARG A 34 -8.61 -7.92 0.29
C ARG A 34 -7.11 -7.67 0.18
N THR A 35 -6.57 -8.04 -0.97
CA THR A 35 -5.19 -7.77 -1.34
C THR A 35 -5.16 -7.14 -2.72
N ALA A 36 -4.21 -6.25 -2.94
CA ALA A 36 -3.96 -5.66 -4.23
C ALA A 36 -2.45 -5.54 -4.45
N THR A 37 -2.03 -5.73 -5.70
CA THR A 37 -0.62 -5.79 -6.06
C THR A 37 -0.36 -4.92 -7.29
N TYR A 38 0.72 -4.14 -7.23
CA TYR A 38 1.34 -3.52 -8.40
C TYR A 38 2.70 -4.14 -8.65
N LEU A 39 2.96 -4.37 -9.93
CA LEU A 39 4.27 -4.75 -10.44
C LEU A 39 5.19 -3.52 -10.47
N PRO A 40 6.52 -3.72 -10.39
CA PRO A 40 7.50 -2.64 -10.33
C PRO A 40 7.35 -1.62 -11.47
N GLU A 41 7.00 -2.08 -12.67
CA GLU A 41 6.81 -1.27 -13.87
C GLU A 41 5.66 -0.25 -13.74
N VAL A 42 4.56 -0.62 -13.08
CA VAL A 42 3.34 0.21 -13.03
C VAL A 42 3.54 1.47 -12.19
N ALA A 43 4.27 1.36 -11.08
CA ALA A 43 4.58 2.52 -10.24
C ALA A 43 5.57 3.48 -10.94
N LYS A 44 6.43 2.94 -11.81
CA LYS A 44 7.43 3.71 -12.57
C LYS A 44 6.84 4.49 -13.71
N GLU A 45 5.94 3.87 -14.45
CA GLU A 45 5.33 4.48 -15.63
C GLU A 45 4.40 5.65 -15.28
N GLN A 46 3.88 5.70 -14.06
CA GLN A 46 2.87 6.66 -13.63
C GLN A 46 3.41 7.81 -12.77
N ASP A 47 4.70 7.78 -12.39
CA ASP A 47 5.35 8.76 -11.50
C ASP A 47 4.57 9.00 -10.19
N TRP A 48 3.91 7.94 -9.67
CA TRP A 48 3.06 8.06 -8.48
C TRP A 48 3.88 8.11 -7.20
N ASP A 49 3.50 9.02 -6.31
CA ASP A 49 3.98 9.00 -4.94
C ASP A 49 3.41 7.80 -4.17
N GLN A 50 3.92 7.57 -2.95
CA GLN A 50 3.50 6.43 -2.13
C GLN A 50 1.99 6.48 -1.78
N ILE A 51 1.43 7.67 -1.61
CA ILE A 51 0.02 7.86 -1.23
C ILE A 51 -0.87 7.55 -2.43
N GLN A 52 -0.54 8.09 -3.60
CA GLN A 52 -1.22 7.82 -4.87
C GLN A 52 -1.14 6.34 -5.24
N THR A 53 0.00 5.69 -4.98
CA THR A 53 0.17 4.26 -5.21
C THR A 53 -0.76 3.43 -4.31
N ILE A 54 -0.81 3.75 -3.01
CA ILE A 54 -1.70 3.07 -2.06
C ILE A 54 -3.17 3.32 -2.42
N ASP A 55 -3.54 4.55 -2.72
CA ASP A 55 -4.92 4.92 -3.09
C ASP A 55 -5.35 4.20 -4.36
N SER A 56 -4.48 4.13 -5.36
CA SER A 56 -4.73 3.38 -6.60
C SER A 56 -4.86 1.88 -6.36
N LEU A 57 -4.02 1.31 -5.49
CA LEU A 57 -4.12 -0.10 -5.09
C LEU A 57 -5.42 -0.40 -4.33
N LEU A 58 -5.87 0.50 -3.46
CA LEU A 58 -7.15 0.37 -2.76
C LEU A 58 -8.31 0.34 -3.76
N ARG A 59 -8.32 1.29 -4.71
CA ARG A 59 -9.33 1.33 -5.78
C ARG A 59 -9.29 0.06 -6.64
N LYS A 60 -8.09 -0.38 -7.05
CA LYS A 60 -7.88 -1.65 -7.80
C LYS A 60 -8.34 -2.87 -7.00
N GLY A 61 -8.13 -2.87 -5.68
CA GLY A 61 -8.58 -3.93 -4.76
C GLY A 61 -10.07 -3.89 -4.42
N GLY A 62 -10.84 -2.96 -5.00
CA GLY A 62 -12.28 -2.85 -4.83
C GLY A 62 -12.73 -2.07 -3.59
N PHE A 63 -11.88 -1.23 -3.02
CA PHE A 63 -12.27 -0.28 -1.98
C PHE A 63 -13.06 0.90 -2.58
N LYS A 64 -14.29 1.13 -2.11
CA LYS A 64 -15.19 2.13 -2.69
C LYS A 64 -15.40 3.35 -1.79
N ALA A 65 -15.21 3.19 -0.49
CA ALA A 65 -15.31 4.27 0.51
C ALA A 65 -14.33 5.42 0.26
N PRO A 66 -14.57 6.57 0.90
CA PRO A 66 -13.58 7.61 1.08
C PRO A 66 -12.30 7.04 1.74
N ILE A 67 -11.15 7.31 1.13
CA ILE A 67 -9.86 6.89 1.67
C ILE A 67 -9.38 7.97 2.63
N THR A 68 -9.55 7.74 3.93
CA THR A 68 -9.09 8.65 4.98
C THR A 68 -7.65 8.36 5.39
N ASN A 69 -6.99 9.34 6.01
CA ASN A 69 -5.63 9.13 6.51
C ASN A 69 -5.57 8.03 7.58
N ASP A 70 -6.57 7.93 8.44
CA ASP A 70 -6.63 6.87 9.44
C ASP A 70 -6.85 5.49 8.82
N PHE A 71 -7.63 5.40 7.74
CA PHE A 71 -7.76 4.15 7.02
C PHE A 71 -6.43 3.72 6.40
N ARG A 72 -5.66 4.65 5.82
CA ARG A 72 -4.32 4.34 5.25
C ARG A 72 -3.38 3.72 6.29
N LYS A 73 -3.47 4.14 7.56
CA LYS A 73 -2.67 3.57 8.66
C LYS A 73 -3.01 2.11 8.98
N THR A 74 -4.20 1.65 8.59
CA THR A 74 -4.62 0.24 8.80
C THR A 74 -4.06 -0.71 7.74
N ILE A 75 -3.52 -0.17 6.64
CA ILE A 75 -3.08 -0.96 5.49
C ILE A 75 -1.72 -1.58 5.79
N LYS A 76 -1.62 -2.89 5.52
CA LYS A 76 -0.34 -3.58 5.57
C LYS A 76 0.31 -3.56 4.20
N LEU A 77 1.42 -2.83 4.08
CA LEU A 77 2.23 -2.77 2.87
C LEU A 77 3.37 -3.80 2.93
N THR A 78 3.58 -4.53 1.84
CA THR A 78 4.69 -5.47 1.65
C THR A 78 5.38 -5.17 0.33
N ARG A 79 6.70 -5.00 0.37
CA ARG A 79 7.56 -4.83 -0.82
C ARG A 79 8.25 -6.16 -1.13
N TYR A 80 8.34 -6.54 -2.40
CA TYR A 80 9.05 -7.74 -2.85
C TYR A 80 9.80 -7.52 -4.16
#